data_AF-C6S5Z4-F1
#
_entry.id   AF-C6S5Z4-F1
#
_cell.length_a   1.000
_cell.length_b   1.000
_cell.length_c   1.000
_cell.angle_alpha   90.00
_cell.angle_beta   90.00
_cell.angle_gamma   90.00
#
_symmetry.space_group_name_H-M   'P 1'
#
loop_
_entity.id
_entity.type
_entity.pdbx_description
1 polymer ?
#
loop_
_entity_poly.entity_id
_entity_poly.type
_entity_poly.pdbx_seq_one_letter_code
_entity_poly.pdbx_strand_id
1 'polypeptide(L)'
;MLSKEYIKQIKQHTPHIFPLLIEEYQNNVGSILFILKNLGNLPKNFRTDWIEKLLQNDNEQVRFWAVKTLGKVENSQLLDLLNYVVLSDSSTIVKREAVSSIGRMRDPKIQTLLLQYLQSYDPKIICQAIRGLLPFKGQPEIDNALRKLVNHENEMVRSVIYKEYFTQKVNKKTLLPHTETYPFLKNVVVNSDVRDVLQLVPEDSVHLTFTSPPYYNARDYSIYPSYEAYLVFLQEVFKEIHRITKEGRFLIVNTSPVIVPRISRAHSSKRYPIPFDLHHRLIQIGWEFIDDIVWMKPEYSVKNRIGGFQQHRKPLAYKPNSVTEYLMVYRKQTDRLLDWNMNQYDKQTIEESKVADGFETTNVWQIHPKSDKVHSAIFPADLCKRIVEYYSFKDDLVFDPFGGSGTLGRVAKKLGRHFFLTEKDEKYFEYMQTFQKKDSLFLERDTKFLTLTEFAGSIIK
;
A
#
# COMPACT_ATOMS: atom_id res chain seq x y z
N MET A 1 1.17 -43.37 7.21
CA MET A 1 1.28 -41.89 7.34
C MET A 1 0.65 -41.27 6.11
N LEU A 2 -0.24 -40.28 6.28
CA LEU A 2 -0.89 -39.62 5.15
C LEU A 2 0.15 -38.91 4.27
N SER A 3 0.17 -39.22 2.97
CA SER A 3 0.99 -38.54 1.96
C SER A 3 0.14 -38.18 0.74
N LYS A 4 0.64 -37.28 -0.12
CA LYS A 4 -0.06 -36.88 -1.34
C LYS A 4 -0.20 -38.07 -2.30
N GLU A 5 0.85 -38.86 -2.41
CA GLU A 5 0.92 -40.08 -3.23
C GLU A 5 -0.10 -41.11 -2.75
N TYR A 6 -0.22 -41.29 -1.43
CA TYR A 6 -1.19 -42.20 -0.83
C TYR A 6 -2.64 -41.81 -1.14
N ILE A 7 -2.98 -40.52 -0.99
CA ILE A 7 -4.32 -40.01 -1.33
C ILE A 7 -4.62 -40.19 -2.83
N LYS A 8 -3.61 -39.96 -3.69
CA LYS A 8 -3.74 -40.15 -5.13
C LYS A 8 -4.00 -41.62 -5.48
N GLN A 9 -3.28 -42.56 -4.85
CA GLN A 9 -3.45 -44.00 -5.05
C GLN A 9 -4.85 -44.47 -4.61
N ILE A 10 -5.29 -44.08 -3.41
CA ILE A 10 -6.65 -44.41 -2.92
C ILE A 10 -7.70 -43.90 -3.90
N LYS A 11 -7.58 -42.65 -4.36
CA LYS A 11 -8.54 -42.07 -5.30
C LYS A 11 -8.62 -42.83 -6.63
N GLN A 12 -7.49 -43.34 -7.12
CA GLN A 12 -7.42 -44.04 -8.42
C GLN A 12 -7.87 -45.49 -8.34
N HIS A 13 -7.52 -46.20 -7.28
CA HIS A 13 -7.68 -47.66 -7.21
C HIS A 13 -8.75 -48.11 -6.20
N THR A 14 -8.96 -47.38 -5.11
CA THR A 14 -9.83 -47.80 -4.00
C THR A 14 -10.59 -46.63 -3.35
N PRO A 15 -11.38 -45.83 -4.12
CA PRO A 15 -12.00 -44.61 -3.59
C PRO A 15 -13.06 -44.87 -2.50
N HIS A 16 -13.57 -46.09 -2.40
CA HIS A 16 -14.50 -46.50 -1.33
C HIS A 16 -13.87 -46.51 0.07
N ILE A 17 -12.55 -46.36 0.19
CA ILE A 17 -11.84 -46.29 1.48
C ILE A 17 -11.94 -44.90 2.12
N PHE A 18 -12.20 -43.83 1.36
CA PHE A 18 -12.23 -42.47 1.94
C PHE A 18 -13.18 -42.30 3.13
N PRO A 19 -14.41 -42.84 3.15
CA PRO A 19 -15.26 -42.78 4.33
C PRO A 19 -14.62 -43.40 5.58
N LEU A 20 -13.98 -44.56 5.44
CA LEU A 20 -13.28 -45.25 6.54
C LEU A 20 -12.09 -44.44 7.04
N LEU A 21 -11.33 -43.85 6.11
CA LEU A 21 -10.18 -43.00 6.44
C LEU A 21 -10.63 -41.74 7.20
N ILE A 22 -11.76 -41.14 6.83
CA ILE A 22 -12.32 -39.98 7.52
C ILE A 22 -12.82 -40.36 8.91
N GLU A 23 -13.41 -41.54 9.08
CA GLU A 23 -13.83 -42.07 10.38
C GLU A 23 -12.62 -42.34 11.30
N GLU A 24 -11.54 -42.93 10.76
CA GLU A 24 -10.27 -43.13 11.46
C GLU A 24 -9.70 -41.80 11.99
N TYR A 25 -9.76 -40.73 11.17
CA TYR A 25 -9.24 -39.40 11.51
C TYR A 25 -10.29 -38.42 12.04
N GLN A 26 -11.47 -38.88 12.49
CA GLN A 26 -12.59 -37.99 12.86
C GLN A 26 -12.21 -36.93 13.92
N ASN A 27 -11.29 -37.26 14.83
CA ASN A 27 -10.79 -36.36 15.88
C ASN A 27 -9.52 -35.59 15.50
N ASN A 28 -9.01 -35.75 14.27
CA ASN A 28 -7.79 -35.12 13.78
C ASN A 28 -8.08 -34.19 12.59
N VAL A 29 -8.43 -32.94 12.92
CA VAL A 29 -8.73 -31.89 11.93
C VAL A 29 -7.61 -31.72 10.90
N GLY A 30 -6.34 -31.77 11.33
CA GLY A 30 -5.20 -31.62 10.43
C GLY A 30 -5.16 -32.69 9.34
N SER A 31 -5.49 -33.93 9.71
CA SER A 31 -5.53 -35.08 8.79
C SER A 31 -6.72 -35.01 7.83
N ILE A 32 -7.91 -34.65 8.31
CA ILE A 32 -9.10 -34.42 7.46
C ILE A 32 -8.81 -33.31 6.44
N LEU A 33 -8.25 -32.19 6.89
CA LEU A 33 -7.86 -31.09 6.02
C LEU A 33 -6.80 -31.51 5.00
N PHE A 34 -5.82 -32.31 5.41
CA PHE A 34 -4.80 -32.85 4.51
C PHE A 34 -5.43 -33.72 3.42
N ILE A 35 -6.41 -34.58 3.76
CA ILE A 35 -7.14 -35.39 2.79
C ILE A 35 -7.86 -34.50 1.78
N LEU A 36 -8.74 -33.60 2.25
CA LEU A 36 -9.56 -32.74 1.38
C LEU A 36 -8.71 -31.85 0.45
N LYS A 37 -7.61 -31.29 0.97
CA LYS A 37 -6.68 -30.44 0.20
C LYS A 37 -6.00 -31.18 -0.96
N ASN A 38 -5.80 -32.50 -0.83
CA ASN A 38 -5.03 -33.30 -1.78
C ASN A 38 -5.89 -34.22 -2.67
N LEU A 39 -7.23 -34.13 -2.59
CA LEU A 39 -8.12 -34.87 -3.51
C LEU A 39 -7.98 -34.44 -4.98
N GLY A 40 -7.57 -33.19 -5.26
CA GLY A 40 -7.41 -32.69 -6.63
C GLY A 40 -8.71 -32.70 -7.44
N ASN A 41 -8.64 -33.12 -8.71
CA ASN A 41 -9.80 -33.34 -9.59
C ASN A 41 -10.50 -34.65 -9.24
N LEU A 42 -11.82 -34.63 -9.27
CA LEU A 42 -12.69 -35.77 -8.94
C LEU A 42 -13.36 -36.33 -10.20
N PRO A 43 -13.50 -37.67 -10.34
CA PRO A 43 -14.33 -38.28 -11.39
C PRO A 43 -15.80 -37.87 -11.30
N LYS A 44 -16.55 -37.93 -12.41
CA LYS A 44 -17.98 -37.55 -12.45
C LYS A 44 -18.86 -38.35 -11.46
N ASN A 45 -18.57 -39.63 -11.28
CA ASN A 45 -19.33 -40.53 -10.39
C ASN A 45 -18.66 -40.69 -9.02
N PHE A 46 -17.86 -39.72 -8.58
CA PHE A 46 -17.21 -39.77 -7.27
C PHE A 46 -18.27 -39.68 -6.17
N ARG A 47 -18.21 -40.60 -5.20
CA ARG A 47 -19.16 -40.64 -4.08
C ARG A 47 -18.89 -39.49 -3.11
N THR A 48 -19.89 -38.65 -2.88
CA THR A 48 -19.77 -37.41 -2.08
C THR A 48 -20.41 -37.47 -0.70
N ASP A 49 -21.22 -38.49 -0.40
CA ASP A 49 -21.93 -38.70 0.87
C ASP A 49 -21.08 -38.44 2.12
N TRP A 50 -19.84 -38.92 2.14
CA TRP A 50 -18.93 -38.74 3.27
C TRP A 50 -18.41 -37.29 3.37
N ILE A 51 -18.30 -36.57 2.26
CA ILE A 51 -17.94 -35.15 2.23
C ILE A 51 -19.11 -34.29 2.70
N GLU A 52 -20.34 -34.66 2.31
CA GLU A 52 -21.56 -33.98 2.73
C GLU A 52 -21.72 -34.02 4.26
N LYS A 53 -21.39 -35.16 4.90
CA LYS A 53 -21.35 -35.27 6.37
C LYS A 53 -20.37 -34.29 7.02
N LEU A 54 -19.26 -33.96 6.35
CA LEU A 54 -18.28 -33.00 6.88
C LEU A 54 -18.80 -31.56 6.92
N LEU A 55 -19.93 -31.26 6.27
CA LEU A 55 -20.60 -29.95 6.39
C LEU A 55 -21.19 -29.71 7.79
N GLN A 56 -21.33 -30.74 8.62
CA GLN A 56 -21.77 -30.61 10.02
C GLN A 56 -20.59 -30.56 11.01
N ASN A 57 -19.35 -30.51 10.53
CA ASN A 57 -18.18 -30.47 11.40
C ASN A 57 -18.07 -29.12 12.12
N ASP A 58 -17.70 -29.13 13.40
CA ASP A 58 -17.54 -27.90 14.20
C ASP A 58 -16.45 -26.97 13.63
N ASN A 59 -15.43 -27.54 12.97
CA ASN A 59 -14.34 -26.79 12.39
C ASN A 59 -14.72 -26.17 11.03
N GLU A 60 -14.76 -24.84 10.97
CA GLU A 60 -15.11 -24.11 9.74
C GLU A 60 -14.16 -24.38 8.56
N GLN A 61 -12.88 -24.70 8.80
CA GLN A 61 -11.95 -25.02 7.71
C GLN A 61 -12.28 -26.38 7.09
N VAL A 62 -12.72 -27.35 7.90
CA VAL A 62 -13.18 -28.65 7.39
C VAL A 62 -14.42 -28.43 6.53
N ARG A 63 -15.41 -27.67 7.01
CA ARG A 63 -16.61 -27.33 6.24
C ARG A 63 -16.27 -26.59 4.95
N PHE A 64 -15.39 -25.57 5.02
CA PHE A 64 -14.91 -24.82 3.86
C PHE A 64 -14.30 -25.75 2.80
N TRP A 65 -13.41 -26.66 3.19
CA TRP A 65 -12.78 -27.58 2.25
C TRP A 65 -13.74 -28.66 1.74
N ALA A 66 -14.73 -29.06 2.55
CA ALA A 66 -15.80 -29.95 2.11
C ALA A 66 -16.64 -29.29 1.01
N VAL A 67 -17.15 -28.07 1.25
CA VAL A 67 -17.86 -27.24 0.25
C VAL A 67 -17.05 -27.08 -1.04
N LYS A 68 -15.78 -26.67 -0.91
CA LYS A 68 -14.87 -26.49 -2.05
C LYS A 68 -14.70 -27.76 -2.87
N THR A 69 -14.73 -28.92 -2.22
CA THR A 69 -14.57 -30.23 -2.85
C THR A 69 -15.87 -30.68 -3.52
N LEU A 70 -17.01 -30.50 -2.87
CA LEU A 70 -18.34 -30.76 -3.46
C LEU A 70 -18.55 -29.93 -4.74
N GLY A 71 -18.13 -28.66 -4.73
CA GLY A 71 -18.19 -27.77 -5.90
C GLY A 71 -17.31 -28.18 -7.09
N LYS A 72 -16.54 -29.27 -6.99
CA LYS A 72 -15.77 -29.84 -8.13
C LYS A 72 -16.51 -30.99 -8.82
N VAL A 73 -17.58 -31.50 -8.22
CA VAL A 73 -18.34 -32.64 -8.73
C VAL A 73 -19.50 -32.11 -9.57
N GLU A 74 -19.64 -32.62 -10.79
CA GLU A 74 -20.76 -32.29 -11.68
C GLU A 74 -22.01 -33.05 -11.23
N ASN A 75 -22.74 -32.52 -10.24
CA ASN A 75 -24.01 -33.09 -9.76
C ASN A 75 -24.99 -31.96 -9.37
N SER A 76 -26.17 -31.92 -10.00
CA SER A 76 -27.20 -30.92 -9.75
C SER A 76 -27.82 -31.00 -8.36
N GLN A 77 -27.84 -32.17 -7.71
CA GLN A 77 -28.32 -32.30 -6.33
C GLN A 77 -27.42 -31.58 -5.32
N LEU A 78 -26.13 -31.44 -5.65
CA LEU A 78 -25.20 -30.68 -4.82
C LEU A 78 -25.47 -29.17 -4.87
N LEU A 79 -26.18 -28.68 -5.90
CA LEU A 79 -26.53 -27.26 -5.99
C LEU A 79 -27.45 -26.84 -4.84
N ASP A 80 -28.48 -27.64 -4.56
CA ASP A 80 -29.44 -27.37 -3.49
C ASP A 80 -28.75 -27.45 -2.11
N LEU A 81 -27.86 -28.42 -1.93
CA LEU A 81 -27.05 -28.54 -0.71
C LEU A 81 -26.13 -27.33 -0.52
N LEU A 82 -25.42 -26.89 -1.56
CA LEU A 82 -24.57 -25.72 -1.49
C LEU A 82 -25.37 -24.44 -1.24
N ASN A 83 -26.56 -24.31 -1.84
CA ASN A 83 -27.47 -23.20 -1.55
C ASN A 83 -27.90 -23.21 -0.07
N TYR A 84 -28.23 -24.37 0.49
CA TYR A 84 -28.52 -24.51 1.92
C TYR A 84 -27.33 -24.04 2.77
N VAL A 85 -26.09 -24.39 2.41
CA VAL A 85 -24.89 -23.92 3.12
C VAL A 85 -24.75 -22.40 3.06
N VAL A 86 -25.02 -21.75 1.92
CA VAL A 86 -25.01 -20.28 1.81
C VAL A 86 -25.98 -19.63 2.81
N LEU A 87 -27.17 -20.21 2.94
CA LEU A 87 -28.23 -19.66 3.79
C LEU A 87 -28.05 -19.96 5.28
N SER A 88 -27.47 -21.12 5.63
CA SER A 88 -27.52 -21.66 7.00
C SER A 88 -26.20 -21.70 7.77
N ASP A 89 -25.03 -21.74 7.11
CA ASP A 89 -23.76 -21.86 7.85
C ASP A 89 -23.55 -20.61 8.74
N SER A 90 -22.81 -20.73 9.84
CA SER A 90 -22.48 -19.56 10.68
C SER A 90 -21.26 -18.80 10.17
N SER A 91 -20.40 -19.46 9.39
CA SER A 91 -19.12 -18.91 8.95
C SER A 91 -19.22 -18.28 7.56
N THR A 92 -18.93 -16.98 7.48
CA THR A 92 -18.83 -16.23 6.22
C THR A 92 -17.85 -16.86 5.22
N ILE A 93 -16.74 -17.47 5.68
CA ILE A 93 -15.77 -18.06 4.75
C ILE A 93 -16.35 -19.28 4.03
N VAL A 94 -17.15 -20.08 4.75
CA VAL A 94 -17.83 -21.27 4.22
C VAL A 94 -18.93 -20.84 3.26
N LYS A 95 -19.78 -19.88 3.64
CA LYS A 95 -20.81 -19.31 2.76
C LYS A 95 -20.21 -18.77 1.47
N ARG A 96 -19.11 -18.01 1.55
CA ARG A 96 -18.44 -17.44 0.38
C ARG A 96 -17.92 -18.54 -0.55
N GLU A 97 -17.30 -19.59 -0.01
CA GLU A 97 -16.86 -20.72 -0.83
C GLU A 97 -18.03 -21.49 -1.43
N ALA A 98 -19.18 -21.56 -0.77
CA ALA A 98 -20.37 -22.18 -1.31
C ALA A 98 -20.89 -21.39 -2.52
N VAL A 99 -21.01 -20.06 -2.43
CA VAL A 99 -21.35 -19.21 -3.60
C VAL A 99 -20.31 -19.35 -4.71
N SER A 100 -19.02 -19.40 -4.36
CA SER A 100 -17.95 -19.62 -5.35
C SER A 100 -18.07 -20.96 -6.04
N SER A 101 -18.43 -22.00 -5.30
CA SER A 101 -18.66 -23.35 -5.81
C SER A 101 -19.86 -23.40 -6.73
N ILE A 102 -20.99 -22.79 -6.33
CA ILE A 102 -22.19 -22.64 -7.16
C ILE A 102 -21.86 -21.96 -8.50
N GLY A 103 -21.12 -20.84 -8.47
CA GLY A 103 -20.73 -20.13 -9.69
C GLY A 103 -19.79 -20.89 -10.63
N ARG A 104 -19.18 -22.00 -10.16
CA ARG A 104 -18.35 -22.90 -11.00
C ARG A 104 -19.15 -24.08 -11.56
N MET A 105 -20.37 -24.32 -11.07
CA MET A 105 -21.21 -25.42 -11.54
C MET A 105 -21.78 -25.10 -12.92
N ARG A 106 -22.02 -26.15 -13.71
CA ARG A 106 -22.64 -26.08 -15.04
C ARG A 106 -24.14 -26.40 -14.92
N ASP A 107 -24.87 -25.59 -14.18
CA ASP A 107 -26.32 -25.77 -13.97
C ASP A 107 -27.10 -24.52 -14.44
N PRO A 108 -28.23 -24.66 -15.16
CA PRO A 108 -29.02 -23.52 -15.61
C PRO A 108 -29.53 -22.61 -14.48
N LYS A 109 -29.72 -23.13 -13.26
CA LYS A 109 -30.27 -22.38 -12.12
C LYS A 109 -29.27 -21.42 -11.46
N ILE A 110 -27.98 -21.51 -11.79
CA ILE A 110 -26.93 -20.72 -11.12
C ILE A 110 -27.17 -19.22 -11.24
N GLN A 111 -27.62 -18.73 -12.41
CA GLN A 111 -27.81 -17.29 -12.63
C GLN A 111 -28.88 -16.75 -11.67
N THR A 112 -30.01 -17.46 -11.54
CA THR A 112 -31.09 -17.10 -10.62
C THR A 112 -30.62 -17.06 -9.17
N LEU A 113 -29.87 -18.07 -8.72
CA LEU A 113 -29.33 -18.10 -7.35
C LEU A 113 -28.32 -16.98 -7.11
N LEU A 114 -27.38 -16.76 -8.04
CA LEU A 114 -26.38 -15.71 -7.89
C LEU A 114 -27.01 -14.31 -7.91
N LEU A 115 -28.06 -14.08 -8.71
CA LEU A 115 -28.84 -12.83 -8.69
C LEU A 115 -29.53 -12.60 -7.33
N GLN A 116 -30.07 -13.65 -6.71
CA GLN A 116 -30.63 -13.57 -5.36
C GLN A 116 -29.56 -13.18 -4.33
N TYR A 117 -28.35 -13.74 -4.43
CA TYR A 117 -27.26 -13.43 -3.50
C TYR A 117 -26.73 -12.00 -3.62
N LEU A 118 -27.05 -11.25 -4.68
CA LEU A 118 -26.76 -9.82 -4.76
C LEU A 118 -27.52 -9.00 -3.70
N GLN A 119 -28.58 -9.56 -3.10
CA GLN A 119 -29.36 -8.94 -2.02
C GLN A 119 -28.87 -9.31 -0.61
N SER A 120 -27.76 -10.05 -0.51
CA SER A 120 -27.15 -10.41 0.78
C SER A 120 -26.69 -9.17 1.55
N TYR A 121 -26.78 -9.19 2.89
CA TYR A 121 -26.15 -8.16 3.72
C TYR A 121 -24.61 -8.29 3.77
N ASP A 122 -24.08 -9.49 3.59
CA ASP A 122 -22.63 -9.73 3.59
C ASP A 122 -22.00 -9.32 2.24
N PRO A 123 -21.17 -8.26 2.19
CA PRO A 123 -20.57 -7.78 0.94
C PRO A 123 -19.62 -8.81 0.31
N LYS A 124 -19.03 -9.73 1.08
CA LYS A 124 -18.16 -10.77 0.53
C LYS A 124 -18.97 -11.80 -0.27
N ILE A 125 -20.23 -12.04 0.13
CA ILE A 125 -21.17 -12.88 -0.61
C ILE A 125 -21.59 -12.19 -1.90
N ILE A 126 -21.94 -10.90 -1.84
CA ILE A 126 -22.27 -10.09 -3.03
C ILE A 126 -21.10 -10.12 -4.02
N CYS A 127 -19.87 -9.81 -3.59
CA CYS A 127 -18.70 -9.83 -4.46
C CYS A 127 -18.45 -11.21 -5.10
N GLN A 128 -18.69 -12.30 -4.37
CA GLN A 128 -18.54 -13.64 -4.90
C GLN A 128 -19.64 -13.99 -5.91
N ALA A 129 -20.87 -13.49 -5.69
CA ALA A 129 -21.97 -13.62 -6.62
C ALA A 129 -21.73 -12.83 -7.91
N ILE A 130 -21.25 -11.57 -7.80
CA ILE A 130 -20.79 -10.76 -8.94
C ILE A 130 -19.77 -11.56 -9.76
N ARG A 131 -18.74 -12.11 -9.12
CA ARG A 131 -17.71 -12.91 -9.80
C ARG A 131 -18.29 -14.13 -10.53
N GLY A 132 -19.29 -14.79 -9.95
CA GLY A 132 -19.98 -15.91 -10.59
C GLY A 132 -20.87 -15.49 -11.77
N LEU A 133 -21.38 -14.25 -11.77
CA LEU A 133 -22.22 -13.70 -12.83
C LEU A 133 -21.42 -13.08 -14.00
N LEU A 134 -20.18 -12.63 -13.77
CA LEU A 134 -19.33 -12.02 -14.81
C LEU A 134 -19.12 -12.88 -16.07
N PRO A 135 -19.01 -14.23 -16.01
CA PRO A 135 -18.97 -15.06 -17.22
C PRO A 135 -20.19 -14.93 -18.15
N PHE A 136 -21.32 -14.41 -17.64
CA PHE A 136 -22.55 -14.19 -18.38
C PHE A 136 -22.78 -12.72 -18.77
N LYS A 137 -21.75 -11.87 -18.62
CA LYS A 137 -21.77 -10.46 -19.03
C LYS A 137 -22.20 -10.32 -20.50
N GLY A 138 -23.00 -9.30 -20.79
CA GLY A 138 -23.63 -9.08 -22.09
C GLY A 138 -25.08 -9.57 -22.17
N GLN A 139 -25.53 -10.41 -21.24
CA GLN A 139 -26.95 -10.71 -21.09
C GLN A 139 -27.67 -9.52 -20.41
N PRO A 140 -28.78 -8.99 -21.00
CA PRO A 140 -29.41 -7.77 -20.51
C PRO A 140 -29.84 -7.82 -19.04
N GLU A 141 -30.38 -8.95 -18.58
CA GLU A 141 -30.82 -9.14 -17.19
C GLU A 141 -29.66 -9.02 -16.20
N ILE A 142 -28.55 -9.70 -16.49
CA ILE A 142 -27.36 -9.74 -15.62
C ILE A 142 -26.65 -8.38 -15.63
N ASP A 143 -26.45 -7.79 -16.80
CA ASP A 143 -25.82 -6.47 -16.90
C ASP A 143 -26.64 -5.39 -16.18
N ASN A 144 -27.97 -5.44 -16.27
CA ASN A 144 -28.83 -4.51 -15.55
C ASN A 144 -28.73 -4.71 -14.03
N ALA A 145 -28.73 -5.96 -13.56
CA ALA A 145 -28.57 -6.26 -12.13
C ALA A 145 -27.22 -5.79 -11.59
N LEU A 146 -26.12 -6.08 -12.30
CA LEU A 146 -24.77 -5.72 -11.88
C LEU A 146 -24.52 -4.20 -11.95
N ARG A 147 -24.97 -3.51 -13.00
CA ARG A 147 -24.77 -2.05 -13.12
C ARG A 147 -25.44 -1.25 -12.00
N LYS A 148 -26.56 -1.70 -11.45
CA LYS A 148 -27.25 -1.03 -10.32
C LYS A 148 -26.40 -0.98 -9.05
N LEU A 149 -25.48 -1.93 -8.89
CA LEU A 149 -24.60 -2.02 -7.72
C LEU A 149 -23.49 -0.95 -7.68
N VAL A 150 -23.38 -0.09 -8.70
CA VAL A 150 -22.45 1.06 -8.69
C VAL A 150 -22.75 2.04 -7.54
N ASN A 151 -24.01 2.08 -7.08
CA ASN A 151 -24.47 2.92 -5.96
C ASN A 151 -24.67 2.12 -4.66
N HIS A 152 -24.14 0.89 -4.58
CA HIS A 152 -24.26 0.07 -3.37
C HIS A 152 -23.60 0.74 -2.16
N GLU A 153 -24.12 0.57 -0.95
CA GLU A 153 -23.56 1.22 0.25
C GLU A 153 -22.10 0.81 0.50
N ASN A 154 -21.80 -0.49 0.34
CA ASN A 154 -20.48 -1.04 0.53
C ASN A 154 -19.49 -0.67 -0.61
N GLU A 155 -18.35 -0.10 -0.25
CA GLU A 155 -17.27 0.35 -1.14
C GLU A 155 -16.67 -0.78 -1.97
N MET A 156 -16.52 -1.99 -1.39
CA MET A 156 -15.93 -3.13 -2.10
C MET A 156 -16.82 -3.53 -3.28
N VAL A 157 -18.12 -3.62 -3.05
CA VAL A 157 -19.12 -3.91 -4.10
C VAL A 157 -19.06 -2.85 -5.20
N ARG A 158 -19.09 -1.57 -4.82
CA ARG A 158 -18.98 -0.45 -5.78
C ARG A 158 -17.70 -0.53 -6.61
N SER A 159 -16.56 -0.79 -5.96
CA SER A 159 -15.25 -0.83 -6.62
C SER A 159 -15.15 -1.92 -7.69
N VAL A 160 -15.67 -3.11 -7.41
CA VAL A 160 -15.70 -4.24 -8.36
C VAL A 160 -16.55 -3.86 -9.57
N ILE A 161 -17.73 -3.29 -9.35
CA ILE A 161 -18.67 -2.93 -10.41
C ILE A 161 -18.16 -1.76 -11.24
N TYR A 162 -17.59 -0.74 -10.60
CA TYR A 162 -16.97 0.40 -11.27
C TYR A 162 -15.87 -0.08 -12.23
N LYS A 163 -14.96 -0.93 -11.73
CA LYS A 163 -13.89 -1.52 -12.55
C LYS A 163 -14.40 -2.30 -13.76
N GLU A 164 -15.46 -3.07 -13.58
CA GLU A 164 -15.98 -3.96 -14.62
C GLU A 164 -16.83 -3.25 -15.69
N TYR A 165 -17.59 -2.22 -15.32
CA TYR A 165 -18.61 -1.61 -16.19
C TYR A 165 -18.38 -0.14 -16.52
N PHE A 166 -17.52 0.57 -15.78
CA PHE A 166 -17.42 2.03 -15.83
C PHE A 166 -15.99 2.55 -16.02
N THR A 167 -14.95 1.76 -15.70
CA THR A 167 -13.56 2.14 -16.02
C THR A 167 -13.36 2.17 -17.54
N GLN A 168 -13.27 3.37 -18.09
CA GLN A 168 -12.79 3.55 -19.46
C GLN A 168 -11.31 3.18 -19.50
N LYS A 169 -10.89 2.36 -20.48
CA LYS A 169 -9.46 2.17 -20.77
C LYS A 169 -8.90 3.47 -21.33
N VAL A 170 -8.55 4.41 -20.46
CA VAL A 170 -7.81 5.61 -20.85
C VAL A 170 -6.41 5.13 -21.20
N ASN A 171 -6.16 4.89 -22.49
CA ASN A 171 -4.81 4.73 -23.02
C ASN A 171 -4.12 6.09 -23.00
N LYS A 172 -3.80 6.60 -21.80
CA LYS A 172 -2.98 7.79 -21.66
C LYS A 172 -1.58 7.42 -22.16
N LYS A 173 -1.24 7.86 -23.36
CA LYS A 173 0.06 7.57 -23.98
C LYS A 173 1.09 8.43 -23.26
N THR A 174 1.83 7.84 -22.31
CA THR A 174 2.95 8.52 -21.67
C THR A 174 4.05 8.77 -22.69
N LEU A 175 4.71 9.94 -22.61
CA LEU A 175 5.79 10.31 -23.54
C LEU A 175 7.03 9.43 -23.37
N LEU A 176 7.28 8.99 -22.14
CA LEU A 176 8.40 8.14 -21.76
C LEU A 176 7.91 6.76 -21.27
N PRO A 177 8.74 5.72 -21.40
CA PRO A 177 8.54 4.46 -20.68
C PRO A 177 8.35 4.69 -19.18
N HIS A 178 7.65 3.77 -18.51
CA HIS A 178 7.35 3.91 -17.09
C HIS A 178 8.61 3.94 -16.21
N THR A 179 9.67 3.22 -16.61
CA THR A 179 10.96 3.14 -15.91
C THR A 179 11.88 4.34 -16.18
N GLU A 180 11.54 5.19 -17.16
CA GLU A 180 12.40 6.28 -17.59
C GLU A 180 11.92 7.65 -17.07
N THR A 181 12.85 8.59 -17.01
CA THR A 181 12.58 9.99 -16.69
C THR A 181 13.33 10.95 -17.60
N TYR A 182 13.01 12.23 -17.52
CA TYR A 182 13.65 13.27 -18.31
C TYR A 182 15.11 13.52 -17.88
N PRO A 183 16.07 13.59 -18.82
CA PRO A 183 17.48 13.83 -18.49
C PRO A 183 17.74 15.11 -17.70
N PHE A 184 16.97 16.18 -17.94
CA PHE A 184 17.12 17.46 -17.22
C PHE A 184 16.71 17.39 -15.74
N LEU A 185 16.09 16.30 -15.29
CA LEU A 185 15.77 16.05 -13.88
C LEU A 185 16.83 15.20 -13.16
N LYS A 186 17.69 14.49 -13.90
CA LYS A 186 18.61 13.50 -13.32
C LYS A 186 19.78 14.19 -12.60
N ASN A 187 19.87 13.98 -11.28
CA ASN A 187 20.92 14.48 -10.37
C ASN A 187 20.98 16.01 -10.30
N VAL A 188 19.81 16.65 -10.16
CA VAL A 188 19.66 18.10 -10.23
C VAL A 188 19.18 18.65 -8.89
N VAL A 189 19.75 19.79 -8.49
CA VAL A 189 19.31 20.61 -7.36
C VAL A 189 18.94 21.99 -7.88
N VAL A 190 17.74 22.46 -7.59
CA VAL A 190 17.27 23.79 -8.02
C VAL A 190 17.13 24.70 -6.80
N ASN A 191 17.78 25.87 -6.85
CA ASN A 191 17.61 26.91 -5.83
C ASN A 191 16.39 27.78 -6.16
N SER A 192 15.23 27.44 -5.59
CA SER A 192 13.98 28.19 -5.78
C SER A 192 12.87 27.71 -4.83
N ASP A 193 11.74 28.41 -4.82
CA ASP A 193 10.52 27.91 -4.19
C ASP A 193 9.99 26.72 -5.00
N VAL A 194 9.69 25.62 -4.32
CA VAL A 194 9.23 24.38 -4.96
C VAL A 194 8.00 24.58 -5.85
N ARG A 195 7.12 25.54 -5.50
CA ARG A 195 5.92 25.83 -6.29
C ARG A 195 6.24 26.36 -7.67
N ASP A 196 7.31 27.14 -7.81
CA ASP A 196 7.76 27.70 -9.09
C ASP A 196 8.42 26.61 -9.94
N VAL A 197 9.24 25.76 -9.32
CA VAL A 197 9.94 24.66 -9.99
C VAL A 197 8.95 23.62 -10.52
N LEU A 198 7.96 23.23 -9.73
CA LEU A 198 7.01 22.17 -10.10
C LEU A 198 6.17 22.55 -11.35
N GLN A 199 5.92 23.84 -11.61
CA GLN A 199 5.24 24.26 -12.85
C GLN A 199 5.99 23.86 -14.12
N LEU A 200 7.31 23.70 -14.03
CA LEU A 200 8.18 23.35 -15.15
C LEU A 200 8.38 21.83 -15.31
N VAL A 201 7.94 21.03 -14.34
CA VAL A 201 8.14 19.58 -14.34
C VAL A 201 6.97 18.89 -15.03
N PRO A 202 7.20 18.07 -16.07
CA PRO A 202 6.15 17.31 -16.75
C PRO A 202 5.46 16.32 -15.80
N GLU A 203 4.20 16.00 -16.09
CA GLU A 203 3.49 14.93 -15.37
C GLU A 203 4.19 13.57 -15.55
N ASP A 204 3.96 12.64 -14.62
CA ASP A 204 4.48 11.26 -14.68
C ASP A 204 6.02 11.17 -14.90
N SER A 205 6.78 12.02 -14.21
CA SER A 205 8.25 12.12 -14.28
C SER A 205 8.99 11.46 -13.11
N VAL A 206 8.36 11.38 -11.93
CA VAL A 206 9.01 10.98 -10.66
C VAL A 206 8.55 9.59 -10.20
N HIS A 207 9.49 8.79 -9.70
CA HIS A 207 9.27 7.40 -9.29
C HIS A 207 9.07 7.24 -7.77
N LEU A 208 9.62 8.15 -6.98
CA LEU A 208 9.50 8.17 -5.53
C LEU A 208 9.67 9.60 -5.04
N THR A 209 8.76 10.09 -4.20
CA THR A 209 9.01 11.30 -3.42
C THR A 209 9.21 10.90 -1.96
N PHE A 210 10.33 11.29 -1.35
CA PHE A 210 10.56 11.14 0.09
C PHE A 210 10.98 12.48 0.66
N THR A 211 10.25 12.96 1.66
CA THR A 211 10.47 14.30 2.19
C THR A 211 10.09 14.45 3.66
N SER A 212 10.58 15.53 4.27
CA SER A 212 10.19 15.99 5.59
C SER A 212 9.89 17.49 5.47
N PRO A 213 8.61 17.91 5.36
CA PRO A 213 8.29 19.32 5.19
C PRO A 213 8.76 20.16 6.38
N PRO A 214 8.98 21.48 6.18
CA PRO A 214 9.20 22.39 7.30
C PRO A 214 8.04 22.28 8.29
N TYR A 215 8.33 22.08 9.57
CA TYR A 215 7.29 21.90 10.59
C TYR A 215 6.70 23.25 11.01
N TYR A 216 5.37 23.29 11.18
CA TYR A 216 4.62 24.50 11.52
C TYR A 216 5.22 25.25 12.71
N ASN A 217 5.83 26.42 12.45
CA ASN A 217 6.41 27.34 13.43
C ASN A 217 7.33 26.66 14.46
N ALA A 218 7.97 25.55 14.08
CA ALA A 218 8.90 24.82 14.95
C ALA A 218 10.31 25.41 14.92
N ARG A 219 10.64 26.21 13.90
CA ARG A 219 11.94 26.84 13.66
C ARG A 219 11.78 28.24 13.08
N ASP A 220 12.81 29.07 13.24
CA ASP A 220 12.80 30.49 12.84
C ASP A 220 12.67 30.70 11.32
N TYR A 221 13.05 29.71 10.50
CA TYR A 221 12.93 29.74 9.04
C TYR A 221 11.57 29.24 8.52
N SER A 222 10.70 28.74 9.39
CA SER A 222 9.41 28.12 9.02
C SER A 222 8.24 28.86 9.68
N ILE A 223 8.07 30.14 9.34
CA ILE A 223 7.01 31.00 9.91
C ILE A 223 5.80 31.04 8.97
N TYR A 224 4.66 30.60 9.48
CA TYR A 224 3.37 30.58 8.78
C TYR A 224 2.33 31.43 9.53
N PRO A 225 1.46 32.18 8.81
CA PRO A 225 0.45 33.04 9.43
C PRO A 225 -0.55 32.26 10.31
N SER A 226 -0.90 31.05 9.91
CA SER A 226 -1.81 30.18 10.64
C SER A 226 -1.52 28.71 10.32
N TYR A 227 -2.05 27.81 11.14
CA TYR A 227 -1.94 26.38 10.88
C TYR A 227 -2.67 25.96 9.60
N GLU A 228 -3.79 26.61 9.29
CA GLU A 228 -4.50 26.36 8.03
C GLU A 228 -3.69 26.82 6.82
N ALA A 229 -3.06 28.00 6.88
CA ALA A 229 -2.19 28.48 5.81
C ALA A 229 -1.01 27.53 5.56
N TYR A 230 -0.48 26.92 6.62
CA TYR A 230 0.52 25.86 6.52
C TYR A 230 0.01 24.61 5.80
N LEU A 231 -1.19 24.12 6.18
CA LEU A 231 -1.79 22.95 5.54
C LEU A 231 -2.15 23.20 4.07
N VAL A 232 -2.65 24.40 3.74
CA VAL A 232 -2.94 24.82 2.36
C VAL A 232 -1.67 24.85 1.52
N PHE A 233 -0.58 25.43 2.03
CA PHE A 233 0.72 25.41 1.37
C PHE A 233 1.18 23.97 1.06
N LEU A 234 1.11 23.06 2.03
CA LEU A 234 1.46 21.66 1.79
C LEU A 234 0.53 21.00 0.77
N GLN A 235 -0.78 21.27 0.84
CA GLN A 235 -1.75 20.73 -0.11
C GLN A 235 -1.46 21.16 -1.55
N GLU A 236 -1.11 22.42 -1.78
CA GLU A 236 -0.71 22.93 -3.10
C GLU A 236 0.52 22.18 -3.64
N VAL A 237 1.55 22.03 -2.81
CA VAL A 237 2.78 21.30 -3.18
C VAL A 237 2.50 19.83 -3.45
N PHE A 238 1.75 19.14 -2.58
CA PHE A 238 1.47 17.71 -2.75
C PHE A 238 0.49 17.41 -3.89
N LYS A 239 -0.33 18.39 -4.31
CA LYS A 239 -1.15 18.30 -5.52
C LYS A 239 -0.26 18.27 -6.76
N GLU A 240 0.74 19.15 -6.84
CA GLU A 240 1.70 19.13 -7.94
C GLU A 240 2.62 17.88 -7.90
N ILE A 241 3.00 17.41 -6.71
CA ILE A 241 3.73 16.14 -6.56
C ILE A 241 2.91 14.96 -7.08
N HIS A 242 1.60 14.93 -6.84
CA HIS A 242 0.71 13.91 -7.39
C HIS A 242 0.72 13.92 -8.92
N ARG A 243 0.64 15.11 -9.52
CA ARG A 243 0.72 15.28 -10.98
C ARG A 243 2.01 14.71 -11.55
N ILE A 244 3.16 15.03 -10.96
CA ILE A 244 4.48 14.60 -11.49
C ILE A 244 4.85 13.16 -11.10
N THR A 245 4.23 12.58 -10.08
CA THR A 245 4.49 11.18 -9.68
C THR A 245 3.89 10.24 -10.70
N LYS A 246 4.61 9.20 -11.13
CA LYS A 246 4.07 8.20 -12.07
C LYS A 246 2.94 7.36 -11.44
N GLU A 247 2.04 6.85 -12.27
CA GLU A 247 0.93 5.97 -11.84
C GLU A 247 1.44 4.82 -10.94
N GLY A 248 0.78 4.58 -9.80
CA GLY A 248 1.15 3.47 -8.90
C GLY A 248 2.47 3.65 -8.16
N ARG A 249 3.13 4.81 -8.26
CA ARG A 249 4.38 5.14 -7.54
C ARG A 249 4.13 5.90 -6.24
N PHE A 250 5.18 6.05 -5.43
CA PHE A 250 5.03 6.32 -4.00
C PHE A 250 5.42 7.75 -3.58
N LEU A 251 4.71 8.22 -2.56
CA LEU A 251 5.03 9.41 -1.77
C LEU A 251 5.17 8.98 -0.31
N ILE A 252 6.30 9.29 0.32
CA ILE A 252 6.52 9.10 1.74
C ILE A 252 6.79 10.44 2.39
N VAL A 253 5.99 10.78 3.41
CA VAL A 253 6.09 12.07 4.11
C VAL A 253 6.43 11.84 5.58
N ASN A 254 7.62 12.27 5.99
CA ASN A 254 8.04 12.28 7.39
C ASN A 254 7.47 13.49 8.12
N THR A 255 6.53 13.28 9.05
CA THR A 255 5.96 14.34 9.88
C THR A 255 5.80 13.90 11.33
N SER A 256 5.67 14.87 12.23
CA SER A 256 5.39 14.59 13.63
C SER A 256 4.36 15.58 14.19
N PRO A 257 3.57 15.19 15.21
CA PRO A 257 2.75 16.16 15.90
C PRO A 257 3.59 17.20 16.65
N VAL A 258 3.39 18.48 16.34
CA VAL A 258 4.17 19.60 16.89
C VAL A 258 3.45 20.23 18.09
N ILE A 259 4.19 20.60 19.13
CA ILE A 259 3.65 21.29 20.31
C ILE A 259 3.98 22.78 20.18
N VAL A 260 2.94 23.62 20.20
CA VAL A 260 3.08 25.06 20.34
C VAL A 260 2.92 25.42 21.83
N PRO A 261 3.94 26.05 22.45
CA PRO A 261 3.88 26.42 23.85
C PRO A 261 2.78 27.45 24.11
N ARG A 262 2.24 27.46 25.33
CA ARG A 262 1.29 28.50 25.74
C ARG A 262 1.98 29.86 25.78
N ILE A 263 1.25 30.91 25.42
CA ILE A 263 1.74 32.30 25.47
C ILE A 263 1.88 32.77 26.92
N SER A 264 0.91 32.42 27.78
CA SER A 264 0.92 32.80 29.20
C SER A 264 0.21 31.75 30.07
N ARG A 265 0.21 31.95 31.40
CA ARG A 265 -0.48 31.07 32.36
C ARG A 265 -2.00 30.97 32.14
N ALA A 266 -2.60 31.98 31.51
CA ALA A 266 -4.03 31.98 31.15
C ALA A 266 -4.35 31.12 29.91
N HIS A 267 -3.32 30.66 29.18
CA HIS A 267 -3.48 29.89 27.95
C HIS A 267 -2.98 28.44 28.14
N SER A 268 -3.51 27.54 27.32
CA SER A 268 -3.03 26.15 27.23
C SER A 268 -2.07 25.98 26.05
N SER A 269 -1.12 25.05 26.17
CA SER A 269 -0.30 24.62 25.04
C SER A 269 -1.17 23.80 24.08
N LYS A 270 -0.97 23.96 22.77
CA LYS A 270 -1.68 23.17 21.76
C LYS A 270 -0.72 22.19 21.08
N ARG A 271 -1.20 20.98 20.79
CA ARG A 271 -0.46 19.98 20.00
C ARG A 271 -1.18 19.79 18.67
N TYR A 272 -0.51 20.14 17.58
CA TYR A 272 -1.04 20.05 16.22
C TYR A 272 -0.73 18.67 15.63
N PRO A 273 -1.76 17.92 15.19
CA PRO A 273 -1.61 16.56 14.68
C PRO A 273 -1.27 16.54 13.17
N ILE A 274 -0.16 17.18 12.78
CA ILE A 274 0.24 17.38 11.36
C ILE A 274 0.07 16.14 10.47
N PRO A 275 0.57 14.93 10.84
CA PRO A 275 0.44 13.76 9.97
C PRO A 275 -1.00 13.40 9.63
N PHE A 276 -1.92 13.62 10.58
CA PHE A 276 -3.32 13.22 10.48
C PHE A 276 -4.17 14.27 9.76
N ASP A 277 -3.90 15.56 10.01
CA ASP A 277 -4.57 16.64 9.29
C ASP A 277 -4.13 16.69 7.81
N LEU A 278 -2.86 16.37 7.53
CA LEU A 278 -2.33 16.28 6.18
C LEU A 278 -2.87 15.03 5.44
N HIS A 279 -3.02 13.90 6.13
CA HIS A 279 -3.55 12.67 5.55
C HIS A 279 -4.88 12.88 4.82
N HIS A 280 -5.85 13.54 5.45
CA HIS A 280 -7.16 13.79 4.84
C HIS A 280 -7.05 14.54 3.51
N ARG A 281 -6.17 15.55 3.43
CA ARG A 281 -5.95 16.36 2.22
C ARG A 281 -5.26 15.54 1.12
N LEU A 282 -4.32 14.67 1.48
CA LEU A 282 -3.66 13.79 0.51
C LEU A 282 -4.65 12.80 -0.10
N ILE A 283 -5.56 12.21 0.69
CA ILE A 283 -6.62 11.34 0.17
C ILE A 283 -7.52 12.11 -0.83
N GLN A 284 -7.90 13.35 -0.52
CA GLN A 284 -8.70 14.19 -1.43
C GLN A 284 -7.98 14.54 -2.74
N ILE A 285 -6.65 14.61 -2.75
CA ILE A 285 -5.85 14.84 -3.96
C ILE A 285 -5.86 13.60 -4.87
N GLY A 286 -6.13 12.40 -4.34
CA GLY A 286 -6.07 11.13 -5.08
C GLY A 286 -4.85 10.27 -4.73
N TRP A 287 -4.26 10.47 -3.54
CA TRP A 287 -3.32 9.52 -2.96
C TRP A 287 -4.08 8.40 -2.24
N GLU A 288 -3.57 7.18 -2.34
CA GLU A 288 -4.01 6.04 -1.54
C GLU A 288 -3.06 5.87 -0.35
N PHE A 289 -3.61 5.77 0.86
CA PHE A 289 -2.82 5.43 2.03
C PHE A 289 -2.49 3.93 2.03
N ILE A 290 -1.21 3.62 2.19
CA ILE A 290 -0.68 2.25 2.16
C ILE A 290 -0.29 1.79 3.56
N ASP A 291 0.45 2.61 4.29
CA ASP A 291 0.97 2.26 5.62
C ASP A 291 1.40 3.50 6.41
N ASP A 292 1.50 3.36 7.73
CA ASP A 292 2.14 4.30 8.63
C ASP A 292 3.34 3.65 9.32
N ILE A 293 4.54 4.07 8.92
CA ILE A 293 5.76 3.60 9.56
C ILE A 293 6.11 4.55 10.71
N VAL A 294 6.22 3.99 11.91
CA VAL A 294 6.59 4.71 13.13
C VAL A 294 8.11 4.72 13.27
N TRP A 295 8.72 5.88 13.01
CA TRP A 295 10.13 6.09 13.34
C TRP A 295 10.27 6.35 14.84
N MET A 296 10.76 5.36 15.56
CA MET A 296 11.06 5.43 16.98
C MET A 296 12.50 5.91 17.20
N LYS A 297 12.62 7.03 17.91
CA LYS A 297 13.88 7.61 18.37
C LYS A 297 14.23 7.08 19.76
N PRO A 298 15.52 7.04 20.14
CA PRO A 298 15.93 6.70 21.51
C PRO A 298 15.38 7.69 22.55
N GLU A 299 15.06 7.19 23.75
CA GLU A 299 14.38 7.95 24.82
C GLU A 299 15.08 9.25 25.25
N TYR A 300 16.41 9.29 25.19
CA TYR A 300 17.20 10.46 25.59
C TYR A 300 17.07 11.66 24.63
N SER A 301 16.38 11.50 23.50
CA SER A 301 16.29 12.53 22.45
C SER A 301 15.33 13.67 22.76
N VAL A 302 14.48 13.58 23.80
CA VAL A 302 13.39 14.55 24.06
C VAL A 302 13.39 15.07 25.51
N LYS A 303 13.47 16.40 25.67
CA LYS A 303 13.56 17.05 26.99
C LYS A 303 12.17 17.23 27.66
N ASN A 304 12.08 16.78 28.92
CA ASN A 304 11.26 17.31 30.04
C ASN A 304 9.74 17.56 29.88
N ARG A 305 9.02 16.92 28.95
CA ARG A 305 7.54 16.99 28.93
C ARG A 305 6.92 16.29 30.14
N ILE A 306 7.56 15.20 30.60
CA ILE A 306 7.11 14.38 31.73
C ILE A 306 7.54 14.92 33.10
N GLY A 307 8.41 15.94 33.16
CA GLY A 307 9.07 16.36 34.39
C GLY A 307 8.12 16.75 35.53
N GLY A 308 7.05 17.50 35.23
CA GLY A 308 6.04 17.84 36.25
C GLY A 308 5.35 16.60 36.82
N PHE A 309 4.96 15.66 35.95
CA PHE A 309 4.32 14.42 36.38
C PHE A 309 5.26 13.55 37.23
N GLN A 310 6.56 13.50 36.92
CA GLN A 310 7.54 12.79 37.74
C GLN A 310 7.58 13.33 39.18
N GLN A 311 7.40 14.64 39.36
CA GLN A 311 7.42 15.29 40.66
C GLN A 311 6.15 15.01 41.47
N HIS A 312 4.97 15.23 40.89
CA HIS A 312 3.73 15.28 41.67
C HIS A 312 2.77 14.11 41.41
N ARG A 313 2.93 13.34 40.32
CA ARG A 313 2.12 12.15 39.95
C ARG A 313 0.59 12.35 40.00
N LYS A 314 0.12 13.55 39.67
CA LYS A 314 -1.31 13.90 39.75
C LYS A 314 -2.01 13.43 38.47
N PRO A 315 -3.22 12.83 38.56
CA PRO A 315 -4.06 12.58 37.38
C PRO A 315 -4.26 13.85 36.53
N LEU A 316 -4.55 13.69 35.23
CA LEU A 316 -4.68 14.76 34.21
C LEU A 316 -3.38 15.44 33.77
N ALA A 317 -2.29 15.30 34.53
CA ALA A 317 -1.01 15.92 34.20
C ALA A 317 -0.01 14.98 33.48
N TYR A 318 -0.40 13.72 33.23
CA TYR A 318 0.45 12.76 32.50
C TYR A 318 0.63 13.18 31.05
N LYS A 319 1.87 13.56 30.69
CA LYS A 319 2.27 13.98 29.36
C LYS A 319 3.66 13.40 29.04
N PRO A 320 3.75 12.22 28.41
CA PRO A 320 5.04 11.56 28.16
C PRO A 320 5.86 12.28 27.11
N ASN A 321 7.17 12.08 27.11
CA ASN A 321 8.03 12.57 26.03
C ASN A 321 7.64 11.89 24.70
N SER A 322 7.57 12.67 23.62
CA SER A 322 7.25 12.14 22.29
C SER A 322 8.52 11.62 21.63
N VAL A 323 8.69 10.31 21.51
CA VAL A 323 9.88 9.69 20.92
C VAL A 323 9.64 9.17 19.50
N THR A 324 8.52 9.53 18.87
CA THR A 324 8.12 9.00 17.57
C THR A 324 7.86 10.10 16.53
N GLU A 325 8.19 9.78 15.28
CA GLU A 325 7.71 10.47 14.08
C GLU A 325 7.00 9.46 13.16
N TYR A 326 6.23 9.97 12.20
CA TYR A 326 5.45 9.17 11.27
C TYR A 326 5.97 9.36 9.86
N LEU A 327 6.26 8.24 9.21
CA LEU A 327 6.53 8.14 7.78
C LEU A 327 5.23 7.62 7.15
N MET A 328 4.38 8.56 6.73
CA MET A 328 3.11 8.21 6.11
C MET A 328 3.38 7.79 4.67
N VAL A 329 3.01 6.55 4.31
CA VAL A 329 3.27 5.94 3.01
C VAL A 329 2.02 6.02 2.14
N TYR A 330 2.17 6.70 1.01
CA TYR A 330 1.11 6.90 0.03
C TYR A 330 1.50 6.36 -1.34
N ARG A 331 0.50 5.99 -2.14
CA ARG A 331 0.66 5.58 -3.53
C ARG A 331 -0.26 6.41 -4.42
N LYS A 332 0.22 6.84 -5.59
CA LYS A 332 -0.64 7.46 -6.60
C LYS A 332 -1.66 6.42 -7.06
N GLN A 333 -2.95 6.74 -6.93
CA GLN A 333 -4.05 5.81 -7.17
C GLN A 333 -3.92 5.07 -8.51
N THR A 334 -4.17 3.76 -8.50
CA THR A 334 -4.15 2.91 -9.70
C THR A 334 -4.98 1.64 -9.52
N ASP A 335 -5.62 1.21 -10.61
CA ASP A 335 -6.34 -0.08 -10.67
C ASP A 335 -5.41 -1.26 -11.00
N ARG A 336 -4.12 -0.98 -11.25
CA ARG A 336 -3.09 -1.96 -11.62
C ARG A 336 -2.47 -2.58 -10.38
N LEU A 337 -2.10 -3.86 -10.50
CA LEU A 337 -1.41 -4.59 -9.43
C LEU A 337 0.05 -4.14 -9.33
N LEU A 338 0.70 -4.40 -8.19
CA LEU A 338 2.12 -4.08 -8.01
C LEU A 338 3.02 -4.80 -9.02
N ASP A 339 2.67 -6.02 -9.41
CA ASP A 339 3.40 -6.77 -10.44
C ASP A 339 3.41 -6.04 -11.79
N TRP A 340 2.39 -5.23 -12.11
CA TRP A 340 2.42 -4.42 -13.32
C TRP A 340 3.58 -3.41 -13.28
N ASN A 341 3.81 -2.73 -12.14
CA ASN A 341 4.95 -1.82 -11.96
C ASN A 341 6.27 -2.57 -12.07
N MET A 342 6.40 -3.71 -11.38
CA MET A 342 7.66 -4.47 -11.34
C MET A 342 8.02 -5.07 -12.71
N ASN A 343 7.03 -5.55 -13.46
CA ASN A 343 7.23 -6.12 -14.78
C ASN A 343 7.59 -5.08 -15.87
N GLN A 344 7.66 -3.78 -15.54
CA GLN A 344 8.18 -2.76 -16.45
C GLN A 344 9.72 -2.76 -16.51
N TYR A 345 10.39 -3.33 -15.51
CA TYR A 345 11.85 -3.36 -15.41
C TYR A 345 12.43 -4.65 -16.00
N ASP A 346 13.65 -4.57 -16.51
CA ASP A 346 14.39 -5.76 -16.92
C ASP A 346 14.83 -6.60 -15.70
N LYS A 347 15.18 -7.86 -15.95
CA LYS A 347 15.53 -8.82 -14.89
C LYS A 347 16.77 -8.40 -14.09
N GLN A 348 17.74 -7.75 -14.72
CA GLN A 348 18.97 -7.33 -14.04
C GLN A 348 18.64 -6.19 -13.06
N THR A 349 17.89 -5.18 -13.50
CA THR A 349 17.46 -4.08 -12.61
C THR A 349 16.65 -4.59 -11.42
N ILE A 350 15.75 -5.56 -11.63
CA ILE A 350 14.99 -6.18 -10.54
C ILE A 350 15.93 -6.88 -9.55
N GLU A 351 16.86 -7.71 -10.03
CA GLU A 351 17.79 -8.44 -9.17
C GLU A 351 18.68 -7.50 -8.37
N GLU A 352 19.23 -6.48 -9.03
CA GLU A 352 20.12 -5.51 -8.41
C GLU A 352 19.41 -4.56 -7.43
N SER A 353 18.09 -4.44 -7.53
CA SER A 353 17.28 -3.59 -6.64
C SER A 353 16.72 -4.34 -5.44
N LYS A 354 16.93 -5.66 -5.34
CA LYS A 354 16.45 -6.43 -4.20
C LYS A 354 17.01 -5.90 -2.89
N VAL A 355 16.11 -5.75 -1.92
CA VAL A 355 16.48 -5.49 -0.54
C VAL A 355 17.18 -6.73 0.02
N ALA A 356 18.32 -6.53 0.66
CA ALA A 356 19.09 -7.61 1.28
C ALA A 356 18.33 -8.25 2.45
N ASP A 357 18.73 -9.47 2.84
CA ASP A 357 18.22 -10.14 4.03
C ASP A 357 18.42 -9.30 5.31
N GLY A 358 17.61 -9.57 6.33
CA GLY A 358 17.59 -8.76 7.55
C GLY A 358 16.79 -7.46 7.41
N PHE A 359 15.84 -7.43 6.46
CA PHE A 359 14.88 -6.36 6.29
C PHE A 359 13.83 -6.35 7.40
N GLU A 360 13.24 -5.18 7.63
CA GLU A 360 12.26 -5.01 8.71
C GLU A 360 10.92 -5.66 8.37
N THR A 361 10.42 -6.46 9.30
CA THR A 361 9.12 -7.13 9.19
C THR A 361 8.01 -6.41 9.95
N THR A 362 8.31 -5.25 10.57
CA THR A 362 7.35 -4.42 11.29
C THR A 362 7.39 -2.99 10.80
N ASN A 363 6.28 -2.26 11.02
CA ASN A 363 6.17 -0.84 10.71
C ASN A 363 6.79 0.06 11.80
N VAL A 364 7.53 -0.50 12.78
CA VAL A 364 8.20 0.28 13.83
C VAL A 364 9.71 0.24 13.61
N TRP A 365 10.31 1.37 13.24
CA TRP A 365 11.73 1.46 12.93
C TRP A 365 12.48 2.22 14.01
N GLN A 366 13.43 1.52 14.64
CA GLN A 366 14.31 2.12 15.64
C GLN A 366 15.58 2.63 14.95
N ILE A 367 15.66 3.95 14.77
CA ILE A 367 16.81 4.58 14.10
C ILE A 367 17.24 5.79 14.93
N HIS A 368 18.54 5.86 15.25
CA HIS A 368 19.09 6.97 16.00
C HIS A 368 19.05 8.27 15.18
N PRO A 369 18.61 9.41 15.76
CA PRO A 369 18.64 10.70 15.07
C PRO A 369 20.09 11.17 14.87
N LYS A 370 20.32 11.95 13.81
CA LYS A 370 21.59 12.63 13.54
C LYS A 370 21.39 14.14 13.57
N SER A 371 22.34 14.88 14.15
CA SER A 371 22.37 16.34 14.11
C SER A 371 23.47 16.83 13.17
N ASP A 372 23.25 17.98 12.53
CA ASP A 372 24.24 18.71 11.75
C ASP A 372 24.33 20.15 12.28
N LYS A 373 25.52 20.75 12.21
CA LYS A 373 25.76 22.12 12.69
C LYS A 373 25.14 23.17 11.78
N VAL A 374 24.95 22.85 10.50
CA VAL A 374 24.40 23.73 9.46
C VAL A 374 22.89 23.57 9.37
N HIS A 375 22.36 22.34 9.43
CA HIS A 375 20.91 22.08 9.39
C HIS A 375 20.45 21.25 10.59
N SER A 376 19.70 21.89 11.49
CA SER A 376 19.30 21.28 12.77
C SER A 376 18.23 20.18 12.68
N ALA A 377 17.56 20.03 11.53
CA ALA A 377 16.41 19.13 11.34
C ALA A 377 16.57 18.17 10.14
N ILE A 378 17.65 17.38 10.10
CA ILE A 378 17.88 16.38 9.04
C ILE A 378 17.36 15.01 9.46
N PHE A 379 16.66 14.30 8.57
CA PHE A 379 16.39 12.88 8.75
C PHE A 379 17.68 12.05 8.57
N PRO A 380 17.92 11.00 9.38
CA PRO A 380 19.13 10.18 9.30
C PRO A 380 19.33 9.56 7.91
N ALA A 381 20.59 9.42 7.49
CA ALA A 381 20.94 8.77 6.23
C ALA A 381 20.42 7.33 6.16
N ASP A 382 20.42 6.60 7.29
CA ASP A 382 19.93 5.22 7.35
C ASP A 382 18.42 5.14 7.14
N LEU A 383 17.67 6.12 7.66
CA LEU A 383 16.23 6.20 7.42
C LEU A 383 15.95 6.46 5.94
N CYS A 384 16.69 7.41 5.34
CA CYS A 384 16.59 7.71 3.92
C CYS A 384 16.98 6.51 3.04
N LYS A 385 18.06 5.81 3.39
CA LYS A 385 18.56 4.62 2.69
C LYS A 385 17.45 3.58 2.60
N ARG A 386 16.82 3.27 3.74
CA ARG A 386 15.74 2.29 3.84
C ARG A 386 14.55 2.65 2.95
N ILE A 387 14.10 3.91 2.98
CA ILE A 387 12.99 4.36 2.13
C ILE A 387 13.35 4.24 0.64
N VAL A 388 14.55 4.66 0.23
CA VAL A 388 14.98 4.57 -1.17
C VAL A 388 15.06 3.11 -1.64
N GLU A 389 15.61 2.21 -0.82
CA GLU A 389 15.70 0.78 -1.15
C GLU A 389 14.32 0.11 -1.25
N TYR A 390 13.37 0.47 -0.38
CA TYR A 390 12.07 -0.22 -0.30
C TYR A 390 11.07 0.27 -1.35
N TYR A 391 11.16 1.53 -1.77
CA TYR A 391 10.13 2.17 -2.61
C TYR A 391 10.66 2.65 -3.98
N SER A 392 11.89 2.27 -4.37
CA SER A 392 12.43 2.54 -5.71
C SER A 392 13.38 1.46 -6.22
N PHE A 393 13.43 1.28 -7.53
CA PHE A 393 14.44 0.49 -8.23
C PHE A 393 15.69 1.32 -8.48
N LYS A 394 16.81 0.68 -8.84
CA LYS A 394 17.96 1.38 -9.40
C LYS A 394 17.54 2.18 -10.63
N ASP A 395 18.25 3.29 -10.87
CA ASP A 395 18.00 4.25 -11.94
C ASP A 395 16.66 5.00 -11.90
N ASP A 396 15.78 4.68 -10.96
CA ASP A 396 14.62 5.50 -10.67
C ASP A 396 15.03 6.91 -10.22
N LEU A 397 14.16 7.87 -10.53
CA LEU A 397 14.25 9.25 -10.05
C LEU A 397 13.52 9.43 -8.72
N VAL A 398 14.28 9.78 -7.68
CA VAL A 398 13.75 10.15 -6.36
C VAL A 398 13.70 11.67 -6.18
N PHE A 399 12.68 12.18 -5.51
CA PHE A 399 12.43 13.61 -5.36
C PHE A 399 12.33 14.03 -3.88
N ASP A 400 12.94 15.17 -3.54
CA ASP A 400 12.68 15.90 -2.29
C ASP A 400 12.29 17.37 -2.61
N PRO A 401 11.02 17.77 -2.39
CA PRO A 401 10.58 19.16 -2.50
C PRO A 401 11.19 20.11 -1.45
N PHE A 402 11.75 19.56 -0.36
CA PHE A 402 12.29 20.31 0.77
C PHE A 402 13.70 19.81 1.08
N GLY A 403 14.61 19.97 0.11
CA GLY A 403 15.90 19.27 0.06
C GLY A 403 16.80 19.51 1.28
N GLY A 404 16.70 20.65 1.95
CA GLY A 404 17.50 21.01 3.11
C GLY A 404 18.98 20.78 2.87
N SER A 405 19.61 19.98 3.73
CA SER A 405 21.03 19.61 3.57
C SER A 405 21.35 18.69 2.39
N GLY A 406 20.38 18.22 1.60
CA GLY A 406 20.59 17.32 0.46
C GLY A 406 20.80 15.85 0.82
N THR A 407 20.25 15.39 1.95
CA THR A 407 20.44 14.00 2.41
C THR A 407 19.88 12.99 1.43
N LEU A 408 18.68 13.23 0.87
CA LEU A 408 18.10 12.33 -0.14
C LEU A 408 19.03 12.18 -1.35
N GLY A 409 19.49 13.30 -1.94
CA GLY A 409 20.33 13.24 -3.14
C GLY A 409 21.63 12.46 -2.94
N ARG A 410 22.33 12.67 -1.81
CA ARG A 410 23.56 11.91 -1.49
C ARG A 410 23.30 10.42 -1.32
N VAL A 411 22.23 10.05 -0.63
CA VAL A 411 21.88 8.64 -0.39
C VAL A 411 21.43 7.97 -1.69
N ALA A 412 20.56 8.63 -2.47
CA ALA A 412 20.10 8.16 -3.76
C ALA A 412 21.25 7.89 -4.72
N LYS A 413 22.19 8.83 -4.85
CA LYS A 413 23.39 8.67 -5.69
C LYS A 413 24.22 7.45 -5.27
N LYS A 414 24.45 7.26 -3.96
CA LYS A 414 25.18 6.09 -3.42
C LYS A 414 24.48 4.77 -3.68
N LEU A 415 23.14 4.77 -3.73
CA LEU A 415 22.32 3.59 -4.00
C LEU A 415 22.07 3.36 -5.51
N GLY A 416 22.68 4.14 -6.40
CA GLY A 416 22.48 4.00 -7.85
C GLY A 416 21.11 4.49 -8.34
N ARG A 417 20.49 5.45 -7.65
CA ARG A 417 19.27 6.15 -8.09
C ARG A 417 19.63 7.54 -8.61
N HIS A 418 18.78 8.09 -9.46
CA HIS A 418 18.83 9.52 -9.80
C HIS A 418 18.06 10.32 -8.75
N PHE A 419 18.42 11.58 -8.56
CA PHE A 419 17.68 12.47 -7.67
C PHE A 419 17.33 13.79 -8.31
N PHE A 420 16.25 14.39 -7.81
CA PHE A 420 15.86 15.78 -8.06
C PHE A 420 15.56 16.43 -6.70
N LEU A 421 16.09 17.62 -6.44
CA LEU A 421 15.88 18.34 -5.18
C LEU A 421 15.52 19.80 -5.45
N THR A 422 14.66 20.37 -4.62
CA THR A 422 14.43 21.83 -4.56
C THR A 422 14.75 22.34 -3.18
N GLU A 423 15.41 23.50 -3.11
CA GLU A 423 15.73 24.16 -1.84
C GLU A 423 15.70 25.68 -2.03
N LYS A 424 14.96 26.37 -1.18
CA LYS A 424 14.75 27.81 -1.28
C LYS A 424 15.82 28.62 -0.55
N ASP A 425 16.31 28.11 0.57
CA ASP A 425 17.35 28.76 1.36
C ASP A 425 18.71 28.59 0.68
N GLU A 426 19.26 29.71 0.22
CA GLU A 426 20.56 29.78 -0.45
C GLU A 426 21.68 29.15 0.41
N LYS A 427 21.63 29.26 1.73
CA LYS A 427 22.66 28.66 2.62
C LYS A 427 22.68 27.14 2.53
N TYR A 428 21.51 26.51 2.47
CA TYR A 428 21.42 25.06 2.32
C TYR A 428 21.81 24.62 0.92
N PHE A 429 21.46 25.42 -0.10
CA PHE A 429 21.90 25.20 -1.47
C PHE A 429 23.43 25.25 -1.62
N GLU A 430 24.07 26.30 -1.10
CA GLU A 430 25.53 26.44 -1.07
C GLU A 430 26.19 25.31 -0.27
N TYR A 431 25.59 24.92 0.87
CA TYR A 431 26.09 23.79 1.66
C TYR A 431 26.10 22.49 0.83
N MET A 432 25.06 22.23 0.04
CA MET A 432 25.01 21.06 -0.84
C MET A 432 26.13 21.06 -1.89
N GLN A 433 26.49 22.23 -2.45
CA GLN A 433 27.58 22.37 -3.42
C GLN A 433 28.95 21.96 -2.84
N THR A 434 29.15 22.12 -1.53
CA THR A 434 30.43 21.75 -0.88
C THR A 434 30.74 20.25 -0.95
N PHE A 435 29.72 19.39 -1.08
CA PHE A 435 29.91 17.95 -1.21
C PHE A 435 30.40 17.53 -2.59
N GLN A 436 30.16 18.33 -3.63
CA GLN A 436 30.60 18.02 -4.99
C GLN A 436 32.14 18.00 -5.11
N LYS A 437 32.83 18.84 -4.34
CA LYS A 437 34.30 18.99 -4.42
C LYS A 437 35.10 17.83 -3.82
N LYS A 438 34.49 16.93 -3.03
CA LYS A 438 35.19 15.82 -2.36
C LYS A 438 35.10 14.47 -3.08
N ASP A 439 34.26 14.35 -4.09
CA ASP A 439 33.87 13.08 -4.72
C ASP A 439 34.51 12.83 -6.12
N SER A 440 35.66 13.43 -6.46
CA SER A 440 36.40 13.10 -7.70
C SER A 440 37.40 11.95 -7.45
N LEU A 441 37.35 10.83 -8.17
CA LEU A 441 37.81 10.67 -9.56
C LEU A 441 37.02 9.63 -10.38
N PHE A 442 36.00 8.97 -9.81
CA PHE A 442 35.38 7.76 -10.41
C PHE A 442 33.84 7.69 -10.34
N LEU A 443 33.12 8.79 -10.14
CA LEU A 443 31.64 8.77 -10.09
C LEU A 443 31.02 9.30 -11.40
N GLU A 444 30.40 8.41 -12.17
CA GLU A 444 29.78 8.64 -13.49
C GLU A 444 28.53 9.56 -13.51
N ARG A 445 28.17 10.22 -12.39
CA ARG A 445 26.92 10.98 -12.26
C ARG A 445 27.13 12.34 -11.61
N ASP A 446 27.52 13.33 -12.42
CA ASP A 446 27.68 14.71 -11.95
C ASP A 446 26.37 15.32 -11.47
N THR A 447 26.44 16.10 -10.39
CA THR A 447 25.31 16.84 -9.84
C THR A 447 25.27 18.25 -10.43
N LYS A 448 24.10 18.65 -10.92
CA LYS A 448 23.87 20.00 -11.46
C LYS A 448 23.17 20.85 -10.41
N PHE A 449 23.74 22.01 -10.12
CA PHE A 449 23.16 23.01 -9.22
C PHE A 449 22.71 24.18 -10.08
N LEU A 450 21.41 24.46 -10.09
CA LEU A 450 20.79 25.40 -11.02
C LEU A 450 19.93 26.42 -10.27
N THR A 451 19.96 27.66 -10.72
CA THR A 451 18.89 28.64 -10.45
C THR A 451 17.61 28.24 -11.20
N LEU A 452 16.47 28.87 -10.85
CA LEU A 452 15.21 28.63 -11.57
C LEU A 452 15.34 28.90 -13.08
N THR A 453 16.03 29.98 -13.46
CA THR A 453 16.21 30.37 -14.87
C THR A 453 17.08 29.37 -15.62
N GLU A 454 18.17 28.88 -15.02
CA GLU A 454 19.03 27.86 -15.63
C GLU A 454 18.30 26.51 -15.76
N PHE A 455 17.49 26.15 -14.75
CA PHE A 455 16.65 24.96 -14.81
C PHE A 455 15.64 25.06 -15.95
N ALA A 456 14.92 26.18 -16.08
CA ALA A 456 14.00 26.41 -17.19
C ALA A 456 14.70 26.30 -18.56
N GLY A 457 15.92 26.85 -18.68
CA GLY A 457 16.73 26.74 -19.90
C GLY A 457 17.22 25.32 -20.21
N SER A 458 17.25 24.42 -19.22
CA SER A 458 17.69 23.02 -19.40
C SER A 458 16.60 22.10 -19.96
N ILE A 459 15.33 22.53 -19.97
CA ILE A 459 14.18 21.74 -20.46
C ILE A 459 14.12 21.71 -21.99
N ILE A 460 14.64 22.75 -22.65
CA ILE A 460 14.55 22.97 -24.10
C ILE A 460 15.69 22.26 -24.86
N LYS A 461 16.70 21.77 -24.14
CA LYS A 461 17.86 21.05 -24.69
C LYS A 461 17.70 19.55 -24.46
#